data_AF-A0A2V7VEF8-F1
#
_entry.id   AF-A0A2V7VEF8-F1
#
_cell.length_a   1.000
_cell.length_b   1.000
_cell.length_c   1.000
_cell.angle_alpha   90.00
_cell.angle_beta   90.00
_cell.angle_gamma   90.00
#
_symmetry.space_group_name_H-M   'P 1'
#
loop_
_entity.id
_entity.type
_entity.pdbx_description
1 polymer ?
#
loop_
_entity_poly.entity_id
_entity_poly.type
_entity_poly.pdbx_seq_one_letter_code
_entity_poly.pdbx_strand_id
1 'polypeptide(L)'
;MGGHAAARPPRRVRLRPTHHPRDRPPGPRGDALPRLRGPGHLDEGRHPGLDDLALSVLARRAGVLGPPARLRGDPGRGVSRRRLFTGKFTNLHRGFEEVHEDSSLPDRESSKTARAYVDRLLPWLDAHRDVPFFVFLHVSDPHDPYKPYPPYDTLWADPAKRDQHEKENKDVRKFIGPPLLKAFGMPSRAELQKAGFDADAYVDYDRDWYDGSIRAMDAEIGRLVERLRSLQLDGKTLVVFTGDHGEEFLEHGRTFHGQSVYGELDGLPLILWGPGRVPRGLVVEPTVETIDIMPTLLDVSRLPVPPQAQGHSFLSLLASGRGGRDAVHADAAAWTDRPAITEKATTTEPVGAPPPEDTASTAIVSGGWKLIQNTKRPEGRTEFELYDHARDPLDKSDVAAVHPDVVAALAKKLEAWRTMAAAARLKPDAETAKSLSKEELDRLRSLGYIK
;
A
#
# COMPACT_ATOMS: atom_id res chain seq x y z
N MET A 1 -33.84 21.95 16.83
CA MET A 1 -33.77 20.93 15.78
C MET A 1 -32.81 21.43 14.70
N GLY A 2 -31.52 21.15 14.85
CA GLY A 2 -30.49 21.52 13.88
C GLY A 2 -29.86 20.25 13.36
N GLY A 3 -30.13 19.91 12.10
CA GLY A 3 -29.55 18.73 11.45
C GLY A 3 -28.07 18.96 11.20
N HIS A 4 -27.23 18.10 11.78
CA HIS A 4 -25.81 18.02 11.46
C HIS A 4 -25.64 17.43 10.06
N ALA A 5 -25.20 18.27 9.12
CA ALA A 5 -24.70 17.81 7.84
C ALA A 5 -23.34 17.15 8.06
N ALA A 6 -23.28 15.83 7.93
CA ALA A 6 -22.02 15.10 7.80
C ALA A 6 -21.26 15.68 6.60
N ALA A 7 -20.07 16.24 6.86
CA ALA A 7 -19.21 16.79 5.84
C ALA A 7 -18.72 15.65 4.94
N ARG A 8 -19.30 15.51 3.75
CA ARG A 8 -18.76 14.63 2.70
C ARG A 8 -17.36 15.13 2.31
N PRO A 9 -16.31 14.28 2.33
CA PRO A 9 -15.01 14.69 1.82
C PRO A 9 -15.09 14.97 0.31
N PRO A 10 -14.30 15.93 -0.22
CA PRO A 10 -14.26 16.23 -1.64
C PRO A 10 -13.77 15.03 -2.45
N ARG A 11 -14.24 14.93 -3.70
CA ARG A 11 -13.88 13.90 -4.68
C ARG A 11 -12.36 13.76 -4.77
N ARG A 12 -11.85 12.55 -4.50
CA ARG A 12 -10.42 12.22 -4.38
C ARG A 12 -9.85 11.76 -5.72
N VAL A 13 -8.59 12.12 -5.97
CA VAL A 13 -7.77 11.56 -7.05
C VAL A 13 -7.45 10.10 -6.70
N ARG A 14 -7.57 9.21 -7.68
CA ARG A 14 -7.61 7.74 -7.51
C ARG A 14 -6.24 7.13 -7.82
N LEU A 15 -5.64 6.43 -6.84
CA LEU A 15 -4.44 5.59 -7.01
C LEU A 15 -4.73 4.12 -6.71
N ARG A 16 -3.94 3.20 -7.28
CA ARG A 16 -4.00 1.72 -7.08
C ARG A 16 -2.60 1.09 -6.93
N PRO A 17 -2.42 0.03 -6.11
CA PRO A 17 -1.19 -0.78 -6.00
C PRO A 17 -1.01 -1.82 -7.14
N THR A 18 0.22 -2.30 -7.40
CA THR A 18 0.66 -3.12 -8.56
C THR A 18 1.51 -4.42 -8.29
N HIS A 19 0.95 -5.56 -8.74
CA HIS A 19 1.46 -6.92 -9.13
C HIS A 19 2.89 -7.49 -8.83
N HIS A 20 2.94 -8.83 -8.61
CA HIS A 20 4.12 -9.74 -8.65
C HIS A 20 3.88 -11.07 -9.46
N PRO A 21 4.89 -11.65 -10.16
CA PRO A 21 4.82 -12.91 -10.93
C PRO A 21 4.69 -14.22 -10.11
N ARG A 22 4.02 -15.25 -10.66
CA ARG A 22 3.93 -16.62 -10.09
C ARG A 22 4.96 -17.61 -10.68
N ASP A 23 5.58 -18.42 -9.81
CA ASP A 23 6.29 -19.68 -10.11
C ASP A 23 5.37 -20.91 -9.91
N ARG A 24 5.71 -22.07 -10.50
CA ARG A 24 4.98 -23.34 -10.37
C ARG A 24 5.98 -24.48 -10.12
N PRO A 25 5.78 -25.42 -9.17
CA PRO A 25 6.64 -26.60 -9.04
C PRO A 25 6.06 -27.84 -9.78
N PRO A 26 6.91 -28.82 -10.15
CA PRO A 26 6.51 -30.05 -10.85
C PRO A 26 6.02 -31.16 -9.88
N GLY A 27 5.22 -32.10 -10.40
CA GLY A 27 4.59 -33.21 -9.68
C GLY A 27 5.51 -34.40 -9.29
N PRO A 28 4.96 -35.44 -8.62
CA PRO A 28 5.73 -36.32 -7.73
C PRO A 28 6.17 -37.65 -8.35
N ARG A 29 7.37 -38.11 -7.97
CA ARG A 29 7.90 -39.48 -7.87
C ARG A 29 9.00 -39.40 -6.79
N GLY A 30 9.27 -40.28 -5.84
CA GLY A 30 9.01 -41.70 -5.58
C GLY A 30 10.22 -42.16 -4.74
N ASP A 31 9.97 -42.63 -3.52
CA ASP A 31 10.80 -43.40 -2.57
C ASP A 31 12.33 -43.19 -2.38
N ALA A 32 12.71 -42.99 -1.11
CA ALA A 32 13.77 -43.66 -0.31
C ALA A 32 14.67 -42.71 0.53
N LEU A 33 14.60 -42.89 1.86
CA LEU A 33 15.57 -42.45 2.90
C LEU A 33 16.83 -43.38 2.91
N PRO A 34 17.94 -43.16 3.68
CA PRO A 34 18.20 -42.17 4.77
C PRO A 34 19.64 -41.52 4.88
N ARG A 35 19.73 -40.44 5.71
CA ARG A 35 20.86 -40.00 6.61
C ARG A 35 22.18 -39.51 5.95
N LEU A 36 22.98 -38.52 6.43
CA LEU A 36 23.09 -37.71 7.67
C LEU A 36 24.18 -36.59 7.47
N ARG A 37 24.03 -35.45 8.19
CA ARG A 37 25.02 -34.41 8.65
C ARG A 37 25.45 -33.24 7.74
N GLY A 38 25.29 -32.02 8.28
CA GLY A 38 26.17 -30.85 8.05
C GLY A 38 25.44 -29.52 7.78
N PRO A 39 25.88 -28.36 8.33
CA PRO A 39 25.00 -27.23 8.64
C PRO A 39 24.91 -26.15 7.54
N GLY A 40 23.81 -25.38 7.56
CA GLY A 40 23.76 -24.03 7.00
C GLY A 40 23.16 -23.92 5.61
N HIS A 41 21.89 -23.49 5.55
CA HIS A 41 21.36 -22.77 4.39
C HIS A 41 20.36 -21.72 4.90
N LEU A 42 20.82 -20.47 4.96
CA LEU A 42 19.96 -19.30 4.97
C LEU A 42 19.78 -18.93 3.50
N ASP A 43 18.53 -19.00 3.06
CA ASP A 43 18.11 -18.72 1.69
C ASP A 43 18.14 -17.20 1.46
N GLU A 44 19.01 -16.76 0.56
CA GLU A 44 19.28 -15.36 0.24
C GLU A 44 18.85 -15.01 -1.18
N GLY A 45 18.36 -13.78 -1.34
CA GLY A 45 18.10 -13.16 -2.64
C GLY A 45 16.61 -13.06 -2.97
N ARG A 46 15.96 -11.98 -2.50
CA ARG A 46 14.68 -11.52 -3.05
C ARG A 46 14.72 -10.01 -3.24
N HIS A 47 14.58 -9.59 -4.49
CA HIS A 47 14.13 -8.25 -4.87
C HIS A 47 12.60 -8.14 -4.67
N PRO A 48 12.09 -7.11 -4.00
CA PRO A 48 10.65 -6.90 -3.89
C PRO A 48 10.14 -5.87 -4.89
N GLY A 49 8.97 -6.16 -5.43
CA GLY A 49 8.08 -5.24 -6.11
C GLY A 49 7.55 -4.15 -5.17
N LEU A 50 6.95 -3.14 -5.77
CA LEU A 50 6.59 -1.85 -5.15
C LEU A 50 5.21 -1.81 -4.47
N ASP A 51 4.78 -2.93 -3.90
CA ASP A 51 3.58 -2.99 -3.06
C ASP A 51 3.98 -3.43 -1.65
N ASP A 52 3.39 -2.79 -0.64
CA ASP A 52 3.69 -2.86 0.79
C ASP A 52 4.91 -1.99 1.22
N LEU A 53 4.61 -0.79 1.73
CA LEU A 53 5.60 0.20 2.12
C LEU A 53 5.65 0.34 3.66
N ALA A 54 6.77 0.75 4.26
CA ALA A 54 6.84 1.19 5.68
C ALA A 54 7.66 2.44 5.77
N LEU A 55 7.47 3.18 6.86
CA LEU A 55 8.36 4.25 7.19
C LEU A 55 9.63 3.78 7.81
N SER A 56 10.66 4.17 7.10
CA SER A 56 11.91 4.64 7.61
C SER A 56 11.96 6.12 7.24
N VAL A 57 12.19 7.06 8.17
CA VAL A 57 12.58 8.42 7.74
C VAL A 57 13.82 8.20 6.89
N LEU A 58 13.60 8.31 5.60
CA LEU A 58 14.48 7.86 4.55
C LEU A 58 14.82 9.15 3.85
N ALA A 59 15.87 9.77 4.38
CA ALA A 59 16.29 11.08 3.97
C ALA A 59 17.53 10.99 3.09
N ARG A 60 17.57 11.80 2.04
CA ARG A 60 18.76 11.96 1.21
C ARG A 60 18.98 13.43 0.88
N ARG A 61 20.18 13.93 1.14
CA ARG A 61 20.66 15.19 0.58
C ARG A 61 20.89 15.05 -0.93
N ALA A 62 20.25 15.89 -1.74
CA ALA A 62 20.55 15.92 -3.17
C ALA A 62 22.03 16.30 -3.40
N GLY A 63 22.77 15.48 -4.14
CA GLY A 63 24.15 15.77 -4.58
C GLY A 63 25.29 14.99 -3.91
N VAL A 64 25.00 14.07 -2.97
CA VAL A 64 26.03 13.19 -2.37
C VAL A 64 25.76 11.73 -2.78
N LEU A 65 26.74 11.11 -3.44
CA LEU A 65 26.84 9.65 -3.59
C LEU A 65 27.75 9.15 -2.46
N GLY A 66 27.18 8.98 -1.27
CA GLY A 66 27.88 8.44 -0.11
C GLY A 66 27.84 6.91 -0.09
N PRO A 67 28.83 6.24 0.54
CA PRO A 67 28.75 4.80 0.82
C PRO A 67 27.57 4.48 1.76
N PRO A 68 27.14 3.20 1.86
CA PRO A 68 26.02 2.79 2.71
C PRO A 68 26.15 3.27 4.16
N ALA A 69 25.01 3.62 4.76
CA ALA A 69 24.90 4.22 6.09
C ALA A 69 25.64 3.43 7.19
N ARG A 70 26.33 4.15 8.09
CA ARG A 70 26.89 3.60 9.33
C ARG A 70 25.83 3.64 10.44
N LEU A 71 25.53 2.50 11.04
CA LEU A 71 24.61 2.40 12.18
C LEU A 71 25.31 2.65 13.52
N ARG A 72 24.61 3.35 14.42
CA ARG A 72 24.69 3.12 15.86
C ARG A 72 23.41 2.40 16.28
N GLY A 73 23.51 1.09 16.55
CA GLY A 73 22.45 0.26 17.10
C GLY A 73 23.07 -0.77 18.06
N ASP A 74 22.44 -0.95 19.21
CA ASP A 74 22.90 -1.82 20.30
C ASP A 74 22.86 -3.31 19.87
N PRO A 75 23.98 -4.07 19.90
CA PRO A 75 24.05 -5.44 19.37
C PRO A 75 23.37 -6.51 20.27
N GLY A 76 22.60 -6.12 21.28
CA GLY A 76 22.31 -6.98 22.43
C GLY A 76 21.04 -7.84 22.43
N ARG A 77 20.19 -7.92 21.38
CA ARG A 77 18.96 -8.74 21.46
C ARG A 77 18.67 -9.57 20.21
N GLY A 78 18.51 -10.87 20.43
CA GLY A 78 18.33 -11.92 19.42
C GLY A 78 17.21 -11.62 18.42
N VAL A 79 17.53 -11.85 17.15
CA VAL A 79 16.61 -11.72 16.02
C VAL A 79 15.65 -12.91 16.04
N SER A 80 14.57 -12.81 16.83
CA SER A 80 13.34 -13.54 16.52
C SER A 80 12.87 -13.07 15.14
N ARG A 81 12.35 -14.00 14.30
CA ARG A 81 11.86 -13.72 12.94
C ARG A 81 10.71 -12.71 12.96
N ARG A 82 11.03 -11.42 13.07
CA ARG A 82 10.11 -10.28 12.93
C ARG A 82 9.70 -10.24 11.46
N ARG A 83 8.40 -10.39 11.18
CA ARG A 83 7.87 -10.18 9.83
C ARG A 83 7.88 -8.68 9.56
N LEU A 84 8.96 -8.21 8.95
CA LEU A 84 9.10 -6.85 8.45
C LEU A 84 8.57 -6.86 7.01
N PHE A 85 7.55 -6.07 6.70
CA PHE A 85 7.01 -6.00 5.35
C PHE A 85 7.83 -5.09 4.43
N THR A 86 8.89 -4.45 4.96
CA THR A 86 9.43 -3.16 4.47
C THR A 86 10.88 -2.95 4.91
N GLY A 87 11.59 -1.97 4.34
CA GLY A 87 12.89 -1.54 4.84
C GLY A 87 14.06 -2.44 4.42
N LYS A 88 14.88 -2.92 5.36
CA LYS A 88 15.99 -3.84 5.05
C LYS A 88 15.54 -5.17 4.46
N PHE A 89 14.42 -5.70 4.95
CA PHE A 89 13.85 -6.95 4.43
C PHE A 89 13.52 -6.84 2.94
N THR A 90 13.06 -5.66 2.52
CA THR A 90 12.68 -5.39 1.14
C THR A 90 13.73 -4.60 0.34
N ASN A 91 14.96 -4.44 0.83
CA ASN A 91 15.95 -3.57 0.18
C ASN A 91 15.53 -2.10 -0.07
N LEU A 92 14.37 -1.65 0.44
CA LEU A 92 13.87 -0.27 0.28
C LEU A 92 14.72 0.76 1.02
N HIS A 93 15.52 0.34 1.98
CA HIS A 93 16.49 1.20 2.66
C HIS A 93 17.61 1.72 1.74
N ARG A 94 17.79 1.15 0.55
CA ARG A 94 18.90 1.53 -0.35
C ARG A 94 18.67 2.90 -0.96
N GLY A 95 19.74 3.69 -1.05
CA GLY A 95 19.72 5.05 -1.60
C GLY A 95 19.40 6.14 -0.58
N PHE A 96 19.16 5.78 0.68
CA PHE A 96 18.89 6.72 1.76
C PHE A 96 20.07 6.83 2.73
N GLU A 97 20.28 8.04 3.26
CA GLU A 97 21.37 8.37 4.18
C GLU A 97 21.01 7.96 5.61
N GLU A 98 19.76 8.15 5.99
CA GLU A 98 19.19 7.80 7.30
C GLU A 98 18.01 6.84 7.13
N VAL A 99 17.85 5.89 8.05
CA VAL A 99 16.82 4.82 8.00
C VAL A 99 16.34 4.55 9.42
N HIS A 100 15.04 4.71 9.68
CA HIS A 100 14.44 4.50 11.01
C HIS A 100 13.31 3.45 10.98
N GLU A 101 13.67 2.18 11.15
CA GLU A 101 12.73 1.04 11.03
C GLU A 101 12.22 0.57 12.40
N ASP A 102 10.91 0.33 12.48
CA ASP A 102 10.27 -0.42 13.57
C ASP A 102 9.55 -1.67 13.01
N SER A 103 9.17 -2.61 13.87
CA SER A 103 8.43 -3.81 13.48
C SER A 103 7.00 -3.46 13.03
N SER A 104 6.54 -4.08 11.93
CA SER A 104 5.14 -3.99 11.49
C SER A 104 4.21 -4.93 12.26
N LEU A 105 4.74 -5.86 13.06
CA LEU A 105 3.95 -6.64 14.00
C LEU A 105 3.86 -5.93 15.36
N PRO A 106 2.71 -6.01 16.05
CA PRO A 106 2.54 -5.48 17.39
C PRO A 106 3.33 -6.34 18.39
N ASP A 107 4.64 -6.09 18.50
CA ASP A 107 5.27 -6.24 19.80
C ASP A 107 4.67 -5.15 20.71
N ARG A 108 4.50 -5.47 22.00
CA ARG A 108 4.14 -4.47 23.01
C ARG A 108 5.13 -3.31 22.88
N GLU A 109 4.63 -2.13 22.48
CA GLU A 109 5.38 -0.90 22.12
C GLU A 109 5.84 -0.71 20.66
N SER A 110 5.27 -1.37 19.65
CA SER A 110 5.50 -0.97 18.24
C SER A 110 5.00 0.47 18.01
N SER A 111 5.92 1.37 17.66
CA SER A 111 5.79 2.83 17.72
C SER A 111 5.57 3.47 16.34
N LYS A 112 4.97 2.76 15.39
CA LYS A 112 4.81 3.25 14.01
C LYS A 112 3.76 4.35 13.81
N THR A 113 3.42 5.07 14.86
CA THR A 113 2.41 6.13 14.76
C THR A 113 2.98 7.38 14.10
N ALA A 114 2.10 8.16 13.48
CA ALA A 114 2.40 9.47 12.94
C ALA A 114 3.04 10.37 13.98
N ARG A 115 2.57 10.32 15.23
CA ARG A 115 3.14 11.10 16.33
C ARG A 115 4.61 10.78 16.57
N ALA A 116 4.92 9.50 16.76
CA ALA A 116 6.29 9.07 17.05
C ALA A 116 7.25 9.42 15.89
N TYR A 117 6.79 9.30 14.65
CA TYR A 117 7.63 9.60 13.49
C TYR A 117 7.73 11.07 13.15
N VAL A 118 6.66 11.85 13.32
CA VAL A 118 6.71 13.31 13.20
C VAL A 118 7.63 13.88 14.26
N ASP A 119 7.56 13.43 15.52
CA ASP A 119 8.47 13.86 16.60
C ASP A 119 9.95 13.65 16.25
N ARG A 120 10.27 12.59 15.50
CA ARG A 120 11.64 12.32 15.00
C ARG A 120 12.00 13.17 13.79
N LEU A 121 11.04 13.45 12.90
CA LEU A 121 11.27 14.18 11.65
C LEU A 121 11.45 15.69 11.88
N LEU A 122 10.75 16.30 12.84
CA LEU A 122 10.82 17.77 13.02
C LEU A 122 12.24 18.27 13.33
N PRO A 123 13.01 17.68 14.28
CA PRO A 123 14.39 18.10 14.52
C PRO A 123 15.31 17.80 13.33
N TRP A 124 15.02 16.74 12.57
CA TRP A 124 15.78 16.42 11.36
C TRP A 124 15.59 17.51 10.29
N LEU A 125 14.35 17.97 10.06
CA LEU A 125 14.07 19.08 9.15
C LEU A 125 14.79 20.36 9.55
N ASP A 126 14.89 20.64 10.86
CA ASP A 126 15.61 21.81 11.37
C ASP A 126 17.08 21.79 10.99
N ALA A 127 17.72 20.63 11.13
CA ALA A 127 19.13 20.44 10.79
C ALA A 127 19.41 20.44 9.28
N HIS A 128 18.39 20.19 8.44
CA HIS A 128 18.54 19.98 6.99
C HIS A 128 17.80 21.00 6.13
N ARG A 129 17.30 22.10 6.71
CA ARG A 129 16.52 23.13 6.00
C ARG A 129 17.24 23.79 4.81
N ASP A 130 18.57 23.78 4.81
CA ASP A 130 19.39 24.49 3.81
C ASP A 130 19.76 23.61 2.60
N VAL A 131 19.27 22.37 2.55
CA VAL A 131 19.60 21.41 1.49
C VAL A 131 18.34 20.75 0.92
N PRO A 132 18.31 20.38 -0.37
CA PRO A 132 17.19 19.63 -0.90
C PRO A 132 17.14 18.24 -0.27
N PHE A 133 15.93 17.82 0.12
CA PHE A 133 15.68 16.54 0.73
C PHE A 133 14.57 15.78 0.00
N PHE A 134 14.66 14.47 0.07
CA PHE A 134 13.54 13.57 -0.16
C PHE A 134 13.27 12.85 1.16
N VAL A 135 12.01 12.84 1.61
CA VAL A 135 11.57 12.14 2.82
C VAL A 135 10.43 11.22 2.43
N PHE A 136 10.62 9.93 2.66
CA PHE A 136 9.52 8.98 2.68
C PHE A 136 8.95 8.94 4.10
N LEU A 137 7.67 9.32 4.31
CA LEU A 137 6.92 9.26 5.57
C LEU A 137 5.76 8.25 5.44
N HIS A 138 5.76 7.16 6.20
CA HIS A 138 4.83 6.02 6.12
C HIS A 138 4.42 5.50 7.53
N VAL A 139 3.32 6.00 7.99
CA VAL A 139 2.85 5.69 9.33
C VAL A 139 2.00 4.42 9.28
N SER A 140 1.82 3.76 10.43
CA SER A 140 0.87 2.65 10.54
C SER A 140 -0.53 3.14 10.81
N ASP A 141 -0.76 4.38 11.23
CA ASP A 141 -2.13 4.90 11.35
C ASP A 141 -2.79 4.96 9.95
N PRO A 142 -4.06 4.55 9.76
CA PRO A 142 -5.01 4.02 10.74
C PRO A 142 -5.18 2.49 10.70
N HIS A 143 -4.10 1.70 10.72
CA HIS A 143 -4.15 0.24 10.72
C HIS A 143 -4.73 -0.33 12.04
N ASP A 144 -5.25 -1.56 11.99
CA ASP A 144 -5.62 -2.36 13.17
C ASP A 144 -4.52 -2.33 14.25
N PRO A 145 -4.85 -2.13 15.55
CA PRO A 145 -6.16 -2.27 16.18
C PRO A 145 -7.09 -1.04 16.09
N TYR A 146 -6.84 -0.10 15.17
CA TYR A 146 -7.62 1.13 14.92
C TYR A 146 -7.66 2.12 16.08
N LYS A 147 -7.32 1.68 17.29
CA LYS A 147 -7.39 2.44 18.53
C LYS A 147 -6.37 3.58 18.54
N PRO A 148 -6.81 4.85 18.47
CA PRO A 148 -5.90 5.98 18.51
C PRO A 148 -5.50 6.35 19.94
N TYR A 149 -4.59 7.31 20.08
CA TYR A 149 -4.22 7.86 21.39
C TYR A 149 -5.20 8.96 21.85
N PRO A 150 -5.37 9.21 23.17
CA PRO A 150 -6.26 10.26 23.65
C PRO A 150 -5.88 11.66 23.15
N PRO A 151 -6.85 12.55 22.90
CA PRO A 151 -8.29 12.38 23.13
C PRO A 151 -9.04 11.73 21.94
N TYR A 152 -8.32 11.30 20.90
CA TYR A 152 -8.93 10.85 19.64
C TYR A 152 -9.72 9.54 19.78
N ASP A 153 -9.43 8.75 20.82
CA ASP A 153 -10.05 7.45 21.12
C ASP A 153 -11.50 7.55 21.61
N THR A 154 -11.96 8.77 21.87
CA THR A 154 -13.30 9.07 22.40
C THR A 154 -14.04 10.13 21.58
N LEU A 155 -13.48 10.56 20.44
CA LEU A 155 -14.12 11.59 19.60
C LEU A 155 -15.41 11.09 18.96
N TRP A 156 -15.41 9.82 18.53
CA TRP A 156 -16.55 9.17 17.89
C TRP A 156 -16.98 7.92 18.66
N ALA A 157 -16.01 7.09 19.06
CA ALA A 157 -16.29 5.85 19.77
C ALA A 157 -16.83 6.12 21.17
N ASP A 158 -17.95 5.47 21.52
CA ASP A 158 -18.57 5.56 22.84
C ASP A 158 -17.70 4.86 23.91
N PRO A 159 -17.12 5.61 24.89
CA PRO A 159 -16.28 5.02 25.92
C PRO A 159 -16.99 3.95 26.76
N ALA A 160 -18.32 4.02 26.88
CA ALA A 160 -19.12 3.05 27.63
C ALA A 160 -19.18 1.67 26.96
N LYS A 161 -18.97 1.60 25.63
CA LYS A 161 -19.00 0.34 24.86
C LYS A 161 -17.61 -0.29 24.67
N ARG A 162 -16.55 0.40 25.07
CA ARG A 162 -15.16 -0.04 24.87
C ARG A 162 -14.88 -1.44 25.39
N ASP A 163 -15.21 -1.70 26.65
CA ASP A 163 -14.90 -2.99 27.29
C ASP A 163 -15.68 -4.15 26.64
N GLN A 164 -16.90 -3.86 26.16
CA GLN A 164 -17.70 -4.81 25.40
C GLN A 164 -17.03 -5.11 24.05
N HIS A 165 -16.67 -4.09 23.28
CA HIS A 165 -16.05 -4.26 21.97
C HIS A 165 -14.67 -4.95 22.05
N GLU A 166 -13.81 -4.57 23.00
CA GLU A 166 -12.51 -5.25 23.20
C GLU A 166 -12.70 -6.74 23.54
N LYS A 167 -13.78 -7.10 24.26
CA LYS A 167 -14.15 -8.50 24.53
C LYS A 167 -14.65 -9.20 23.26
N GLU A 168 -15.51 -8.56 22.47
CA GLU A 168 -16.01 -9.10 21.19
C GLU A 168 -14.85 -9.37 20.21
N ASN A 169 -13.90 -8.43 20.04
CA ASN A 169 -12.71 -8.59 19.18
C ASN A 169 -11.85 -9.80 19.58
N LYS A 170 -11.81 -10.10 20.89
CA LYS A 170 -11.11 -11.29 21.40
C LYS A 170 -11.91 -12.57 21.16
N ASP A 171 -13.21 -12.54 21.43
CA ASP A 171 -14.07 -13.72 21.39
C ASP A 171 -14.41 -14.14 19.96
N VAL A 172 -14.54 -13.22 19.01
CA VAL A 172 -14.85 -13.51 17.59
C VAL A 172 -13.81 -14.43 16.96
N ARG A 173 -12.54 -14.36 17.41
CA ARG A 173 -11.44 -15.23 16.93
C ARG A 173 -11.72 -16.72 17.09
N LYS A 174 -12.59 -17.12 18.03
CA LYS A 174 -12.99 -18.53 18.21
C LYS A 174 -13.84 -19.04 17.03
N PHE A 175 -14.54 -18.13 16.36
CA PHE A 175 -15.50 -18.43 15.29
C PHE A 175 -14.88 -18.34 13.90
N ILE A 176 -13.75 -17.64 13.75
CA ILE A 176 -13.04 -17.53 12.48
C ILE A 176 -12.52 -18.91 12.05
N GLY A 177 -12.88 -19.35 10.85
CA GLY A 177 -12.48 -20.66 10.33
C GLY A 177 -11.00 -20.69 9.91
N PRO A 178 -10.60 -19.91 8.88
CA PRO A 178 -9.26 -19.97 8.32
C PRO A 178 -8.18 -19.57 9.34
N PRO A 179 -7.10 -20.37 9.52
CA PRO A 179 -6.08 -20.11 10.54
C PRO A 179 -5.40 -18.75 10.43
N LEU A 180 -5.10 -18.29 9.21
CA LEU A 180 -4.42 -17.02 8.99
C LEU A 180 -5.37 -15.83 9.26
N LEU A 181 -6.64 -15.91 8.86
CA LEU A 181 -7.66 -14.91 9.22
C LEU A 181 -7.91 -14.85 10.72
N LYS A 182 -7.90 -16.00 11.40
CA LYS A 182 -8.00 -16.08 12.85
C LYS A 182 -6.82 -15.40 13.55
N ALA A 183 -5.61 -15.58 13.02
CA ALA A 183 -4.40 -14.97 13.55
C ALA A 183 -4.45 -13.44 13.48
N PHE A 184 -4.98 -12.89 12.38
CA PHE A 184 -5.16 -11.45 12.23
C PHE A 184 -6.44 -10.91 12.88
N GLY A 185 -7.44 -11.75 13.15
CA GLY A 185 -8.70 -11.31 13.76
C GLY A 185 -9.64 -10.68 12.74
N MET A 186 -9.73 -11.27 11.55
CA MET A 186 -10.49 -10.75 10.41
C MET A 186 -11.78 -11.57 10.20
N PRO A 187 -12.87 -11.31 10.94
CA PRO A 187 -14.11 -12.05 10.79
C PRO A 187 -14.88 -11.65 9.53
N SER A 188 -15.65 -12.58 9.00
CA SER A 188 -16.77 -12.28 8.09
C SER A 188 -18.03 -11.92 8.85
N ARG A 189 -19.00 -11.32 8.15
CA ARG A 189 -20.36 -11.09 8.68
C ARG A 189 -20.99 -12.37 9.23
N ALA A 190 -20.81 -13.50 8.54
CA ALA A 190 -21.34 -14.80 8.99
C ALA A 190 -20.69 -15.31 10.28
N GLU A 191 -19.39 -15.05 10.47
CA GLU A 191 -18.66 -15.45 11.69
C GLU A 191 -19.04 -14.57 12.88
N LEU A 192 -19.29 -13.27 12.68
CA LEU A 192 -19.86 -12.37 13.69
C LEU A 192 -21.25 -12.83 14.14
N GLN A 193 -22.14 -13.12 13.19
CA GLN A 193 -23.47 -13.64 13.48
C GLN A 193 -23.43 -14.98 14.23
N LYS A 194 -22.53 -15.88 13.83
CA LYS A 194 -22.33 -17.17 14.53
C LYS A 194 -21.82 -16.99 15.95
N ALA A 195 -21.06 -15.92 16.22
CA ALA A 195 -20.61 -15.54 17.56
C ALA A 195 -21.73 -14.96 18.44
N GLY A 196 -22.90 -14.66 17.86
CA GLY A 196 -24.00 -13.98 18.54
C GLY A 196 -23.79 -12.48 18.69
N PHE A 197 -22.91 -11.89 17.88
CA PHE A 197 -22.62 -10.46 17.89
C PHE A 197 -23.46 -9.72 16.84
N ASP A 198 -23.82 -8.48 17.16
CA ASP A 198 -24.36 -7.56 16.17
C ASP A 198 -23.22 -7.10 15.26
N ALA A 199 -23.23 -7.59 14.02
CA ALA A 199 -22.16 -7.33 13.07
C ALA A 199 -22.03 -5.84 12.72
N ASP A 200 -23.14 -5.10 12.69
CA ASP A 200 -23.13 -3.68 12.34
C ASP A 200 -22.62 -2.85 13.52
N ALA A 201 -23.08 -3.14 14.74
CA ALA A 201 -22.57 -2.48 15.94
C ALA A 201 -21.07 -2.75 16.19
N TYR A 202 -20.61 -3.97 15.88
CA TYR A 202 -19.19 -4.34 15.96
C TYR A 202 -18.33 -3.47 15.03
N VAL A 203 -18.69 -3.40 13.74
CA VAL A 203 -17.88 -2.63 12.77
C VAL A 203 -18.06 -1.13 12.88
N ASP A 204 -19.21 -0.64 13.34
CA ASP A 204 -19.40 0.79 13.58
C ASP A 204 -18.46 1.28 14.69
N TYR A 205 -18.21 0.45 15.71
CA TYR A 205 -17.23 0.79 16.74
C TYR A 205 -15.79 0.77 16.19
N ASP A 206 -15.43 -0.21 15.35
CA ASP A 206 -14.13 -0.23 14.65
C ASP A 206 -13.97 1.01 13.74
N ARG A 207 -15.02 1.40 13.01
CA ARG A 207 -15.04 2.61 12.17
C ARG A 207 -14.86 3.89 12.97
N ASP A 208 -15.52 4.00 14.13
CA ASP A 208 -15.36 5.17 15.01
C ASP A 208 -13.92 5.31 15.51
N TRP A 209 -13.24 4.21 15.82
CA TRP A 209 -11.81 4.21 16.15
C TRP A 209 -10.94 4.49 14.94
N TYR A 210 -11.27 3.93 13.76
CA TYR A 210 -10.58 4.21 12.51
C TYR A 210 -10.61 5.71 12.15
N ASP A 211 -11.77 6.35 12.25
CA ASP A 211 -11.95 7.80 12.07
C ASP A 211 -11.17 8.59 13.13
N GLY A 212 -11.20 8.10 14.39
CA GLY A 212 -10.34 8.55 15.49
C GLY A 212 -8.86 8.58 15.11
N SER A 213 -8.37 7.48 14.55
CA SER A 213 -6.98 7.31 14.13
C SER A 213 -6.60 8.18 12.95
N ILE A 214 -7.48 8.32 11.95
CA ILE A 214 -7.30 9.28 10.86
C ILE A 214 -7.14 10.69 11.43
N ARG A 215 -8.00 11.09 12.37
CA ARG A 215 -7.94 12.44 12.97
C ARG A 215 -6.69 12.66 13.81
N ALA A 216 -6.23 11.62 14.51
CA ALA A 216 -4.99 11.64 15.27
C ALA A 216 -3.77 11.80 14.35
N MET A 217 -3.73 11.05 13.24
CA MET A 217 -2.72 11.17 12.19
C MET A 217 -2.74 12.56 11.52
N ASP A 218 -3.93 13.06 11.16
CA ASP A 218 -4.11 14.37 10.55
C ASP A 218 -3.53 15.50 11.41
N ALA A 219 -3.66 15.41 12.74
CA ALA A 219 -3.05 16.37 13.66
C ALA A 219 -1.51 16.40 13.55
N GLU A 220 -0.90 15.23 13.39
CA GLU A 220 0.56 15.06 13.29
C GLU A 220 1.08 15.52 11.93
N ILE A 221 0.33 15.25 10.85
CA ILE A 221 0.59 15.83 9.53
C ILE A 221 0.46 17.36 9.58
N GLY A 222 -0.52 17.88 10.32
CA GLY A 222 -0.68 19.31 10.59
C GLY A 222 0.58 19.92 11.22
N ARG A 223 1.13 19.29 12.26
CA ARG A 223 2.41 19.72 12.89
C ARG A 223 3.56 19.74 11.89
N LEU A 224 3.66 18.74 11.02
CA LEU A 224 4.68 18.69 9.96
C LEU A 224 4.54 19.86 8.98
N VAL A 225 3.32 20.12 8.48
CA VAL A 225 3.04 21.23 7.56
C VAL A 225 3.32 22.58 8.22
N GLU A 226 2.93 22.76 9.49
CA GLU A 226 3.23 23.97 10.27
C GLU A 226 4.75 24.15 10.43
N ARG A 227 5.50 23.07 10.66
CA ARG A 227 6.96 23.16 10.74
C ARG A 227 7.57 23.59 9.42
N LEU A 228 7.15 23.01 8.30
CA LEU A 228 7.60 23.41 6.96
C LEU A 228 7.36 24.90 6.71
N ARG A 229 6.19 25.44 7.10
CA ARG A 229 5.90 26.88 7.03
C ARG A 229 6.82 27.70 7.93
N SER A 230 7.02 27.28 9.18
CA SER A 230 7.90 28.00 10.14
C SER A 230 9.35 28.07 9.66
N LEU A 231 9.79 27.06 8.90
CA LEU A 231 11.13 27.00 8.30
C LEU A 231 11.19 27.64 6.91
N GLN A 232 10.09 28.20 6.40
CA GLN A 232 9.98 28.76 5.04
C GLN A 232 10.31 27.76 3.93
N LEU A 233 9.97 26.48 4.16
CA LEU A 233 10.16 25.37 3.22
C LEU A 233 8.91 25.03 2.42
N ASP A 234 7.73 25.51 2.82
CA ASP A 234 6.45 25.20 2.18
C ASP A 234 6.40 25.56 0.69
N GLY A 235 6.99 26.68 0.27
CA GLY A 235 7.11 27.03 -1.16
C GLY A 235 8.14 26.19 -1.96
N LYS A 236 8.92 25.34 -1.29
CA LYS A 236 10.01 24.54 -1.87
C LYS A 236 9.78 23.04 -1.76
N THR A 237 8.81 22.62 -0.96
CA THR A 237 8.50 21.20 -0.69
C THR A 237 7.20 20.79 -1.38
N LEU A 238 7.25 19.67 -2.09
CA LEU A 238 6.05 18.95 -2.52
C LEU A 238 5.77 17.86 -1.48
N VAL A 239 4.56 17.85 -0.92
CA VAL A 239 4.05 16.77 -0.08
C VAL A 239 3.09 15.93 -0.90
N VAL A 240 3.33 14.62 -0.93
CA VAL A 240 2.45 13.64 -1.56
C VAL A 240 1.93 12.73 -0.45
N PHE A 241 0.61 12.64 -0.31
CA PHE A 241 -0.07 11.79 0.66
C PHE A 241 -0.88 10.71 -0.08
N THR A 242 -0.69 9.45 0.32
CA THR A 242 -1.41 8.29 -0.20
C THR A 242 -1.50 7.19 0.85
N GLY A 243 -2.40 6.23 0.62
CA GLY A 243 -2.32 4.89 1.24
C GLY A 243 -1.54 3.92 0.37
N ASP A 244 -1.17 2.78 0.95
CA ASP A 244 -0.71 1.57 0.27
C ASP A 244 -1.90 0.70 -0.19
N HIS A 245 -2.92 0.60 0.67
CA HIS A 245 -4.23 0.05 0.36
C HIS A 245 -5.33 0.78 1.16
N GLY A 246 -6.59 0.42 0.94
CA GLY A 246 -7.73 0.87 1.75
C GLY A 246 -8.18 -0.17 2.78
N GLU A 247 -9.40 -0.08 3.28
CA GLU A 247 -9.90 -0.93 4.38
C GLU A 247 -11.38 -1.27 4.21
N GLU A 248 -11.77 -2.51 4.50
CA GLU A 248 -13.16 -2.99 4.46
C GLU A 248 -13.75 -3.15 5.87
N PHE A 249 -15.01 -2.75 6.02
CA PHE A 249 -15.85 -2.82 7.22
C PHE A 249 -17.21 -3.49 6.91
N LEU A 250 -17.16 -4.65 6.25
CA LEU A 250 -18.29 -5.48 5.81
C LEU A 250 -19.11 -4.96 4.63
N GLU A 251 -18.60 -4.01 3.85
CA GLU A 251 -19.26 -3.55 2.61
C GLU A 251 -19.53 -4.71 1.64
N HIS A 252 -18.60 -5.67 1.52
CA HIS A 252 -18.77 -6.92 0.76
C HIS A 252 -18.67 -8.15 1.67
N GLY A 253 -18.99 -7.97 2.96
CA GLY A 253 -19.12 -9.04 3.95
C GLY A 253 -17.83 -9.47 4.63
N ARG A 254 -16.71 -8.76 4.40
CA ARG A 254 -15.42 -8.99 5.06
C ARG A 254 -14.93 -7.74 5.80
N THR A 255 -14.08 -7.96 6.79
CA THR A 255 -13.33 -6.88 7.46
C THR A 255 -11.88 -6.90 7.01
N PHE A 256 -11.17 -5.79 7.24
CA PHE A 256 -9.75 -5.60 6.91
C PHE A 256 -9.49 -5.56 5.38
N HIS A 257 -8.23 -5.75 4.99
CA HIS A 257 -7.72 -5.69 3.63
C HIS A 257 -7.09 -7.03 3.16
N GLY A 258 -6.74 -7.09 1.87
CA GLY A 258 -6.05 -8.23 1.25
C GLY A 258 -6.96 -9.41 0.85
N GLN A 259 -8.28 -9.31 1.08
CA GLN A 259 -9.24 -10.38 0.78
C GLN A 259 -9.96 -10.20 -0.57
N SER A 260 -10.01 -8.99 -1.10
CA SER A 260 -10.77 -8.63 -2.30
C SER A 260 -10.01 -7.65 -3.19
N VAL A 261 -10.64 -7.27 -4.31
CA VAL A 261 -10.17 -6.20 -5.21
C VAL A 261 -11.28 -5.17 -5.38
N TYR A 262 -12.07 -4.93 -4.33
CA TYR A 262 -13.14 -3.94 -4.35
C TYR A 262 -12.60 -2.52 -4.08
N GLY A 263 -13.42 -1.53 -4.40
CA GLY A 263 -13.09 -0.11 -4.31
C GLY A 263 -12.66 0.37 -2.93
N GLU A 264 -13.15 -0.26 -1.87
CA GLU A 264 -12.74 -0.03 -0.48
C GLU A 264 -11.23 -0.24 -0.29
N LEU A 265 -10.64 -1.21 -1.00
CA LEU A 265 -9.24 -1.59 -0.85
C LEU A 265 -8.34 -0.97 -1.92
N ASP A 266 -8.86 -0.72 -3.12
CA ASP A 266 -8.06 -0.23 -4.26
C ASP A 266 -8.34 1.22 -4.68
N GLY A 267 -9.29 1.90 -4.04
CA GLY A 267 -9.61 3.31 -4.26
C GLY A 267 -8.86 4.25 -3.32
N LEU A 268 -7.56 4.45 -3.55
CA LEU A 268 -6.70 5.16 -2.60
C LEU A 268 -6.79 6.68 -2.72
N PRO A 269 -6.65 7.44 -1.61
CA PRO A 269 -6.42 8.87 -1.69
C PRO A 269 -5.07 9.15 -2.35
N LEU A 270 -5.03 10.10 -3.29
CA LEU A 270 -3.81 10.79 -3.69
C LEU A 270 -3.96 12.28 -3.54
N ILE A 271 -3.20 12.86 -2.61
CA ILE A 271 -3.26 14.29 -2.35
C ILE A 271 -1.88 14.87 -2.54
N LEU A 272 -1.78 15.84 -3.43
CA LEU A 272 -0.58 16.64 -3.62
C LEU A 272 -0.78 18.00 -2.95
N TRP A 273 0.19 18.42 -2.15
CA TRP A 273 0.24 19.73 -1.54
C TRP A 273 1.60 20.38 -1.81
N GLY A 274 1.57 21.59 -2.33
CA GLY A 274 2.78 22.36 -2.62
C GLY A 274 2.40 23.79 -3.01
N PRO A 275 2.37 24.73 -2.04
CA PRO A 275 2.04 26.13 -2.28
C PRO A 275 2.83 26.72 -3.46
N GLY A 276 2.12 27.30 -4.42
CA GLY A 276 2.73 27.89 -5.63
C GLY A 276 3.20 26.89 -6.69
N ARG A 277 3.11 25.57 -6.44
CA ARG A 277 3.49 24.51 -7.38
C ARG A 277 2.32 23.61 -7.80
N VAL A 278 1.40 23.34 -6.88
CA VAL A 278 0.20 22.54 -7.10
C VAL A 278 -1.02 23.46 -7.09
N PRO A 279 -1.88 23.45 -8.12
CA PRO A 279 -3.10 24.26 -8.13
C PRO A 279 -4.04 23.92 -6.99
N ARG A 280 -4.52 24.95 -6.28
CA ARG A 280 -5.45 24.77 -5.15
C ARG A 280 -6.81 24.28 -5.65
N GLY A 281 -7.33 23.23 -5.02
CA GLY A 281 -8.69 22.73 -5.26
C GLY A 281 -8.87 22.01 -6.59
N LEU A 282 -7.78 21.70 -7.30
CA LEU A 282 -7.83 20.86 -8.50
C LEU A 282 -8.21 19.43 -8.11
N VAL A 283 -9.22 18.89 -8.79
CA VAL A 283 -9.59 17.47 -8.76
C VAL A 283 -9.23 16.88 -10.11
N VAL A 284 -8.43 15.80 -10.08
CA VAL A 284 -8.01 15.05 -11.26
C VAL A 284 -8.91 13.82 -11.38
N GLU A 285 -9.68 13.75 -12.46
CA GLU A 285 -10.61 12.65 -12.74
C GLU A 285 -9.96 11.44 -13.43
N PRO A 286 -8.95 11.58 -14.32
CA PRO A 286 -8.26 10.42 -14.89
C PRO A 286 -7.67 9.48 -13.82
N THR A 287 -7.75 8.17 -14.07
CA THR A 287 -7.15 7.15 -13.22
C THR A 287 -5.63 7.24 -13.27
N VAL A 288 -4.99 7.22 -12.09
CA VAL A 288 -3.54 7.06 -11.90
C VAL A 288 -3.27 5.84 -11.02
N GLU A 289 -2.03 5.36 -10.97
CA GLU A 289 -1.60 4.22 -10.14
C GLU A 289 -0.42 4.61 -9.24
N THR A 290 -0.19 3.89 -8.14
CA THR A 290 0.91 4.18 -7.19
C THR A 290 2.28 4.17 -7.88
N ILE A 291 2.45 3.34 -8.92
CA ILE A 291 3.66 3.30 -9.75
C ILE A 291 3.95 4.62 -10.47
N ASP A 292 2.95 5.47 -10.65
CA ASP A 292 3.08 6.78 -11.30
C ASP A 292 3.68 7.84 -10.36
N ILE A 293 3.72 7.58 -9.04
CA ILE A 293 4.29 8.51 -8.05
C ILE A 293 5.80 8.69 -8.29
N MET A 294 6.55 7.59 -8.41
CA MET A 294 8.01 7.64 -8.60
C MET A 294 8.44 8.47 -9.82
N PRO A 295 7.94 8.21 -11.05
CA PRO A 295 8.29 9.01 -12.22
C PRO A 295 7.81 10.47 -12.09
N THR A 296 6.67 10.72 -11.45
CA THR A 296 6.20 12.09 -11.15
C THR A 296 7.19 12.82 -10.23
N LEU A 297 7.66 12.18 -9.16
CA LEU A 297 8.61 12.78 -8.22
C LEU A 297 9.97 13.07 -8.87
N LEU A 298 10.45 12.17 -9.74
CA LEU A 298 11.67 12.39 -10.52
C LEU A 298 11.50 13.58 -11.48
N ASP A 299 10.38 13.64 -12.18
CA ASP A 299 10.06 14.73 -13.13
C ASP A 299 9.99 16.10 -12.42
N VAL A 300 9.28 16.20 -11.29
CA VAL A 300 9.26 17.43 -10.46
C VAL A 300 10.67 17.83 -9.99
N SER A 301 11.51 16.83 -9.72
CA SER A 301 12.88 17.03 -9.26
C SER A 301 13.87 17.27 -10.41
N ARG A 302 13.41 17.27 -11.68
CA ARG A 302 14.23 17.37 -12.89
C ARG A 302 15.29 16.28 -12.98
N LEU A 303 14.95 15.09 -12.49
CA LEU A 303 15.80 13.91 -12.54
C LEU A 303 15.32 12.99 -13.69
N PRO A 304 16.24 12.26 -14.33
CA PRO A 304 15.87 11.35 -15.40
C PRO A 304 15.01 10.20 -14.84
N VAL A 305 13.88 9.93 -15.50
CA VAL A 305 13.08 8.73 -15.26
C VAL A 305 13.78 7.53 -15.92
N PRO A 306 14.03 6.43 -15.19
CA PRO A 306 14.62 5.23 -15.79
C PRO A 306 13.74 4.70 -16.94
N PRO A 307 14.32 4.31 -18.10
CA PRO A 307 13.54 3.78 -19.22
C PRO A 307 12.72 2.52 -18.89
N GLN A 308 13.09 1.80 -17.84
CA GLN A 308 12.40 0.60 -17.36
C GLN A 308 11.21 0.91 -16.44
N ALA A 309 11.03 2.18 -16.04
CA ALA A 309 9.89 2.58 -15.22
C ALA A 309 8.59 2.32 -15.98
N GLN A 310 7.67 1.61 -15.33
CA GLN A 310 6.35 1.29 -15.92
C GLN A 310 5.31 2.37 -15.66
N GLY A 311 5.49 3.14 -14.58
CA GLY A 311 4.63 4.27 -14.27
C GLY A 311 4.96 5.48 -15.16
N HIS A 312 3.99 6.38 -15.29
CA HIS A 312 4.09 7.61 -16.07
C HIS A 312 3.94 8.84 -15.16
N SER A 313 4.69 9.90 -15.43
CA SER A 313 4.51 11.17 -14.72
C SER A 313 3.10 11.73 -15.01
N PHE A 314 2.34 12.02 -13.95
CA PHE A 314 1.03 12.66 -14.07
C PHE A 314 1.08 14.19 -13.94
N LEU A 315 2.26 14.80 -14.06
CA LEU A 315 2.42 16.25 -13.96
C LEU A 315 1.59 17.06 -14.97
N SER A 316 1.37 16.52 -16.18
CA SER A 316 0.51 17.18 -17.17
C SER A 316 -0.95 17.33 -16.71
N LEU A 317 -1.42 16.47 -15.79
CA LEU A 317 -2.74 16.60 -15.17
C LEU A 317 -2.82 17.82 -14.23
N LEU A 318 -1.69 18.25 -13.67
CA LEU A 318 -1.63 19.43 -12.79
C LEU A 318 -1.65 20.75 -13.58
N ALA A 319 -1.14 20.75 -14.83
CA ALA A 319 -1.09 21.94 -15.69
C ALA A 319 -2.46 22.37 -16.25
N SER A 320 -3.46 21.48 -16.20
CA SER A 320 -4.81 21.69 -16.78
C SER A 320 -5.71 22.62 -15.95
N GLY A 321 -5.29 23.00 -14.73
CA GLY A 321 -6.02 23.92 -13.86
C GLY A 321 -5.82 25.38 -14.29
N ARG A 322 -6.92 26.09 -14.61
CA ARG A 322 -6.88 27.53 -14.95
C ARG A 322 -6.19 28.32 -13.82
N GLY A 323 -4.94 28.73 -14.03
CA GLY A 323 -4.22 29.65 -13.14
C GLY A 323 -2.72 29.40 -12.94
N GLY A 324 -2.18 28.25 -13.35
CA GLY A 324 -0.76 27.92 -13.18
C GLY A 324 0.04 28.09 -14.47
N ARG A 325 0.16 29.30 -15.02
CA ARG A 325 0.92 29.49 -16.27
C ARG A 325 2.45 29.43 -16.12
N ASP A 326 2.98 29.25 -14.91
CA ASP A 326 4.44 29.18 -14.68
C ASP A 326 4.91 28.04 -13.74
N ALA A 327 4.07 27.04 -13.46
CA ALA A 327 4.46 25.94 -12.59
C ALA A 327 4.00 24.60 -13.16
N VAL A 328 4.95 23.68 -13.33
CA VAL A 328 4.84 22.34 -13.91
C VAL A 328 5.04 22.32 -15.44
N HIS A 329 6.31 22.18 -15.82
CA HIS A 329 6.89 21.82 -17.12
C HIS A 329 6.00 21.94 -18.39
N ALA A 330 6.34 22.90 -19.26
CA ALA A 330 5.77 23.05 -20.60
C ALA A 330 5.98 21.82 -21.52
N ASP A 331 6.92 20.92 -21.16
CA ASP A 331 7.28 19.72 -21.91
C ASP A 331 6.68 18.43 -21.34
N ALA A 332 5.79 18.52 -20.34
CA ALA A 332 5.17 17.32 -19.76
C ALA A 332 4.30 16.61 -20.81
N ALA A 333 4.59 15.33 -21.06
CA ALA A 333 3.81 14.52 -21.98
C ALA A 333 2.34 14.47 -21.55
N ALA A 334 1.42 14.56 -22.52
CA ALA A 334 0.00 14.50 -22.25
C ALA A 334 -0.37 13.16 -21.57
N TRP A 335 -1.20 13.24 -20.52
CA TRP A 335 -1.70 12.03 -19.88
C TRP A 335 -2.51 11.20 -20.86
N THR A 336 -2.16 9.93 -20.96
CA THR A 336 -2.88 8.96 -21.79
C THR A 336 -3.59 7.99 -20.85
N ASP A 337 -4.92 7.92 -20.95
CA ASP A 337 -5.70 6.95 -20.17
C ASP A 337 -5.23 5.53 -20.49
N ARG A 338 -5.01 4.74 -19.43
CA ARG A 338 -4.43 3.40 -19.53
C ARG A 338 -5.14 2.46 -18.56
N PRO A 339 -5.22 1.15 -18.88
CA PRO A 339 -5.75 0.18 -17.95
C PRO A 339 -4.99 0.22 -16.62
N ALA A 340 -5.74 0.29 -15.52
CA ALA A 340 -5.19 0.08 -14.18
C ALA A 340 -5.61 -1.29 -13.67
N ILE A 341 -4.67 -2.04 -13.09
CA ILE A 341 -4.86 -3.45 -12.76
C ILE A 341 -4.65 -3.68 -11.27
N THR A 342 -5.54 -4.45 -10.66
CA THR A 342 -5.42 -4.85 -9.25
C THR A 342 -5.63 -6.35 -9.15
N GLU A 343 -4.86 -7.02 -8.30
CA GLU A 343 -4.91 -8.48 -8.19
C GLU A 343 -4.98 -8.95 -6.75
N LYS A 344 -5.77 -10.01 -6.55
CA LYS A 344 -5.76 -10.82 -5.35
C LYS A 344 -5.36 -12.24 -5.73
N ALA A 345 -4.14 -12.63 -5.36
CA ALA A 345 -3.62 -13.96 -5.64
C ALA A 345 -4.21 -15.02 -4.70
N THR A 346 -4.10 -16.30 -5.09
CA THR A 346 -4.34 -17.40 -4.17
C THR A 346 -3.22 -17.47 -3.13
N THR A 347 -3.58 -17.64 -1.86
CA THR A 347 -2.64 -17.74 -0.72
C THR A 347 -1.88 -19.07 -0.63
N THR A 348 -1.77 -19.83 -1.72
CA THR A 348 -0.98 -21.08 -1.76
C THR A 348 0.52 -20.80 -1.66
N GLU A 349 0.94 -19.56 -1.85
CA GLU A 349 2.31 -19.09 -1.65
C GLU A 349 2.50 -18.51 -0.24
N PRO A 350 3.68 -18.69 0.39
CA PRO A 350 3.92 -18.38 1.81
C PRO A 350 4.00 -16.88 2.16
N VAL A 351 3.47 -15.98 1.32
CA VAL A 351 3.67 -14.53 1.44
C VAL A 351 2.33 -13.78 1.58
N GLY A 352 2.11 -13.22 2.76
CA GLY A 352 1.49 -11.89 2.92
C GLY A 352 -0.02 -11.79 2.99
N ALA A 353 -0.78 -12.33 2.03
CA ALA A 353 -2.21 -12.02 1.95
C ALA A 353 -3.06 -12.85 2.93
N PRO A 354 -3.99 -12.24 3.68
CA PRO A 354 -4.96 -12.99 4.46
C PRO A 354 -5.90 -13.77 3.52
N PRO A 355 -6.30 -15.01 3.86
CA PRO A 355 -7.21 -15.86 3.07
C PRO A 355 -8.60 -15.21 2.83
N PRO A 356 -9.53 -15.82 2.08
CA PRO A 356 -9.75 -17.26 1.96
C PRO A 356 -8.98 -17.92 0.81
N GLU A 357 -8.62 -19.19 1.03
CA GLU A 357 -7.78 -20.07 0.18
C GLU A 357 -8.44 -20.42 -1.18
N ASP A 358 -9.62 -19.90 -1.47
CA ASP A 358 -10.53 -20.34 -2.53
C ASP A 358 -10.84 -19.27 -3.59
N THR A 359 -10.34 -18.04 -3.42
CA THR A 359 -10.60 -16.96 -4.37
C THR A 359 -9.32 -16.37 -4.95
N ALA A 360 -9.33 -16.14 -6.26
CA ALA A 360 -8.34 -15.36 -6.97
C ALA A 360 -9.04 -14.46 -7.98
N SER A 361 -8.75 -13.17 -7.91
CA SER A 361 -9.44 -12.14 -8.67
C SER A 361 -8.44 -11.20 -9.30
N THR A 362 -8.68 -10.81 -10.54
CA THR A 362 -7.98 -9.69 -11.18
C THR A 362 -9.02 -8.66 -11.60
N ALA A 363 -8.81 -7.40 -11.25
CA ALA A 363 -9.61 -6.28 -11.69
C ALA A 363 -8.88 -5.47 -12.77
N ILE A 364 -9.63 -4.95 -13.73
CA ILE A 364 -9.17 -3.95 -14.71
C ILE A 364 -10.10 -2.74 -14.67
N VAL A 365 -9.53 -1.55 -14.51
CA VAL A 365 -10.22 -0.28 -14.70
C VAL A 365 -9.79 0.32 -16.03
N SER A 366 -10.74 0.58 -16.92
CA SER A 366 -10.47 1.24 -18.21
C SER A 366 -11.75 1.86 -18.77
N GLY A 367 -11.68 3.11 -19.25
CA GLY A 367 -12.82 3.76 -19.89
C GLY A 367 -14.01 3.98 -18.95
N GLY A 368 -13.76 4.25 -17.67
CA GLY A 368 -14.80 4.49 -16.66
C GLY A 368 -15.46 3.23 -16.07
N TRP A 369 -15.08 2.05 -16.55
CA TRP A 369 -15.58 0.77 -16.08
C TRP A 369 -14.54 0.02 -15.26
N LYS A 370 -15.00 -0.78 -14.29
CA LYS A 370 -14.19 -1.78 -13.59
C LYS A 370 -14.75 -3.16 -13.86
N LEU A 371 -13.95 -4.07 -14.42
CA LEU A 371 -14.26 -5.49 -14.53
C LEU A 371 -13.43 -6.26 -13.52
N ILE A 372 -14.08 -7.10 -12.71
CA ILE A 372 -13.41 -8.09 -11.86
C ILE A 372 -13.60 -9.46 -12.50
N GLN A 373 -12.51 -10.20 -12.72
CA GLN A 373 -12.56 -11.61 -13.12
C GLN A 373 -12.12 -12.51 -11.97
N ASN A 374 -13.03 -13.35 -11.50
CA ASN A 374 -12.82 -14.36 -10.47
C ASN A 374 -12.36 -15.69 -11.11
N THR A 375 -11.05 -15.92 -11.13
CA THR A 375 -10.40 -17.08 -11.78
C THR A 375 -10.40 -18.34 -10.92
N LYS A 376 -10.25 -18.19 -9.60
CA LYS A 376 -10.56 -19.24 -8.62
C LYS A 376 -11.71 -18.70 -7.78
N ARG A 377 -12.78 -19.47 -7.64
CA ARG A 377 -14.00 -19.00 -6.95
C ARG A 377 -14.81 -20.18 -6.40
N PRO A 378 -15.53 -20.01 -5.29
CA PRO A 378 -16.49 -21.01 -4.81
C PRO A 378 -17.66 -21.16 -5.77
N GLU A 379 -18.37 -22.27 -5.66
CA GLU A 379 -19.59 -22.53 -6.42
C GLU A 379 -20.63 -21.41 -6.17
N GLY A 380 -21.29 -20.96 -7.24
CA GLY A 380 -22.27 -19.87 -7.19
C GLY A 380 -21.69 -18.44 -7.31
N ARG A 381 -20.37 -18.25 -7.19
CA ARG A 381 -19.76 -16.94 -7.50
C ARG A 381 -19.60 -16.78 -9.01
N THR A 382 -19.94 -15.59 -9.52
CA THR A 382 -19.81 -15.26 -10.94
C THR A 382 -18.35 -15.21 -11.38
N GLU A 383 -18.09 -15.55 -12.64
CA GLU A 383 -16.75 -15.37 -13.22
C GLU A 383 -16.40 -13.91 -13.39
N PHE A 384 -17.36 -13.12 -13.84
CA PHE A 384 -17.19 -11.70 -14.12
C PHE A 384 -18.18 -10.89 -13.30
N GLU A 385 -17.68 -9.79 -12.76
CA GLU A 385 -18.46 -8.72 -12.14
C GLU A 385 -18.06 -7.41 -12.84
N LEU A 386 -19.02 -6.54 -13.15
CA LEU A 386 -18.76 -5.28 -13.86
C LEU A 386 -19.43 -4.12 -13.13
N TYR A 387 -18.68 -3.02 -12.95
CA TYR A 387 -19.12 -1.84 -12.21
C TYR A 387 -18.88 -0.56 -13.03
N ASP A 388 -19.86 0.35 -13.00
CA ASP A 388 -19.69 1.75 -13.48
C ASP A 388 -18.78 2.48 -12.48
N HIS A 389 -17.48 2.28 -12.59
CA HIS A 389 -16.48 2.75 -11.61
C HIS A 389 -16.52 4.26 -11.40
N ALA A 390 -16.96 5.03 -12.38
CA ALA A 390 -17.11 6.48 -12.24
C ALA A 390 -18.21 6.85 -11.23
N ARG A 391 -19.31 6.09 -11.19
CA ARG A 391 -20.50 6.36 -10.36
C ARG A 391 -20.62 5.46 -9.13
N ASP A 392 -20.06 4.27 -9.22
CA ASP A 392 -20.04 3.23 -8.19
C ASP A 392 -18.57 2.85 -7.89
N PRO A 393 -17.81 3.77 -7.25
CA PRO A 393 -16.39 3.54 -6.97
C PRO A 393 -16.16 2.46 -5.90
N LEU A 394 -17.21 2.02 -5.21
CA LEU A 394 -17.20 0.99 -4.16
C LEU A 394 -17.79 -0.34 -4.66
N ASP A 395 -18.00 -0.49 -5.97
CA ASP A 395 -18.37 -1.76 -6.58
C ASP A 395 -19.59 -2.45 -5.91
N LYS A 396 -20.66 -1.69 -5.66
CA LYS A 396 -21.86 -2.18 -4.95
C LYS A 396 -22.92 -2.77 -5.89
N SER A 397 -22.89 -2.40 -7.17
CA SER A 397 -23.91 -2.75 -8.15
C SER A 397 -23.31 -3.44 -9.36
N ASP A 398 -23.28 -4.78 -9.35
CA ASP A 398 -22.83 -5.57 -10.50
C ASP A 398 -23.82 -5.44 -11.67
N VAL A 399 -23.34 -4.92 -12.79
CA VAL A 399 -24.08 -4.70 -14.04
C VAL A 399 -23.57 -5.56 -15.20
N ALA A 400 -22.78 -6.60 -14.93
CA ALA A 400 -22.21 -7.47 -15.96
C ALA A 400 -23.27 -8.11 -16.87
N ALA A 401 -24.42 -8.52 -16.30
CA ALA A 401 -25.49 -9.17 -17.04
C ALA A 401 -26.15 -8.28 -18.10
N VAL A 402 -26.13 -6.95 -17.92
CA VAL A 402 -26.77 -5.98 -18.83
C VAL A 402 -25.78 -5.30 -19.78
N HIS A 403 -24.47 -5.48 -19.57
CA HIS A 403 -23.39 -4.94 -20.43
C HIS A 403 -22.41 -6.04 -20.90
N PRO A 404 -22.87 -7.11 -21.56
CA PRO A 404 -22.00 -8.22 -21.97
C PRO A 404 -20.93 -7.82 -22.99
N ASP A 405 -21.19 -6.78 -23.79
CA ASP A 405 -20.24 -6.20 -24.74
C ASP A 405 -19.07 -5.51 -24.02
N VAL A 406 -19.34 -4.78 -22.94
CA VAL A 406 -18.31 -4.15 -22.10
C VAL A 406 -17.49 -5.23 -21.38
N VAL A 407 -18.14 -6.26 -20.83
CA VAL A 407 -17.47 -7.41 -20.21
C VAL A 407 -16.49 -8.06 -21.20
N ALA A 408 -16.94 -8.39 -22.41
CA ALA A 408 -16.10 -9.02 -23.43
C ALA A 408 -14.91 -8.14 -23.83
N ALA A 409 -15.13 -6.83 -23.99
CA ALA A 409 -14.08 -5.88 -24.36
C ALA A 409 -13.00 -5.75 -23.26
N LEU A 410 -13.41 -5.63 -22.00
CA LEU A 410 -12.49 -5.52 -20.86
C LEU A 410 -11.79 -6.85 -20.57
N ALA A 411 -12.48 -7.99 -20.69
CA ALA A 411 -11.86 -9.31 -20.54
C ALA A 411 -10.75 -9.52 -21.57
N LYS A 412 -10.96 -9.10 -22.83
CA LYS A 412 -9.93 -9.15 -23.87
C LYS A 412 -8.72 -8.25 -23.53
N LYS A 413 -8.95 -7.04 -23.03
CA LYS A 413 -7.87 -6.14 -22.58
C LYS A 413 -7.09 -6.75 -21.42
N LEU A 414 -7.79 -7.35 -20.45
CA LEU A 414 -7.19 -7.99 -19.31
C LEU A 414 -6.30 -9.19 -19.73
N GLU A 415 -6.76 -10.00 -20.67
CA GLU A 415 -5.97 -11.13 -21.17
C GLU A 415 -4.74 -10.68 -21.96
N ALA A 416 -4.86 -9.61 -22.76
CA ALA A 416 -3.72 -9.00 -23.43
C ALA A 416 -2.67 -8.50 -22.43
N TRP A 417 -3.13 -7.84 -21.35
CA TRP A 417 -2.25 -7.43 -20.25
C TRP A 417 -1.59 -8.64 -19.58
N ARG A 418 -2.32 -9.71 -19.27
CA ARG A 418 -1.75 -10.93 -18.67
C ARG A 418 -0.67 -11.55 -19.53
N THR A 419 -0.88 -11.62 -20.84
CA THR A 419 0.10 -12.14 -21.81
C THR A 419 1.38 -11.28 -21.79
N MET A 420 1.23 -9.96 -21.83
CA MET A 420 2.35 -9.02 -21.74
C MET A 420 3.09 -9.17 -20.40
N ALA A 421 2.36 -9.19 -19.28
CA ALA A 421 2.91 -9.31 -17.94
C ALA A 421 3.66 -10.64 -17.76
N ALA A 422 3.12 -11.74 -18.29
CA ALA A 422 3.77 -13.06 -18.28
C ALA A 422 5.09 -13.07 -19.08
N ALA A 423 5.13 -12.40 -20.23
CA ALA A 423 6.34 -12.27 -21.04
C ALA A 423 7.40 -11.36 -20.40
N ALA A 424 6.99 -10.38 -19.60
CA ALA A 424 7.87 -9.45 -18.90
C ALA A 424 8.40 -9.98 -17.55
N ARG A 425 8.05 -11.21 -17.16
CA ARG A 425 8.47 -11.80 -15.89
C ARG A 425 9.99 -11.94 -15.84
N LEU A 426 10.59 -11.35 -14.81
CA LEU A 426 11.98 -11.61 -14.49
C LEU A 426 12.16 -13.07 -14.11
N LYS A 427 13.28 -13.65 -14.53
CA LYS A 427 13.67 -14.99 -14.10
C LYS A 427 14.00 -14.97 -12.62
N PRO A 428 13.80 -16.09 -11.89
CA PRO A 428 14.22 -16.20 -10.50
C PRO A 428 15.68 -15.77 -10.32
N ASP A 429 16.00 -15.09 -9.22
CA ASP A 429 17.36 -14.59 -8.93
C ASP A 429 18.41 -15.70 -9.02
N ALA A 430 18.05 -16.94 -8.62
CA ALA A 430 18.92 -18.11 -8.73
C ALA A 430 19.25 -18.52 -10.17
N GLU A 431 18.37 -18.23 -11.13
CA GLU A 431 18.64 -18.43 -12.56
C GLU A 431 19.41 -17.26 -13.15
N THR A 432 19.06 -16.03 -12.75
CA THR A 432 19.76 -14.82 -13.18
C THR A 432 21.22 -14.81 -12.70
N ALA A 433 21.47 -15.20 -11.45
CA ALA A 433 22.81 -15.26 -10.87
C ALA A 433 23.74 -16.27 -11.57
N LYS A 434 23.20 -17.33 -12.19
CA LYS A 434 23.99 -18.28 -13.00
C LYS A 434 24.54 -17.65 -14.28
N SER A 435 23.96 -16.55 -14.74
CA SER A 435 24.38 -15.84 -15.95
C SER A 435 25.30 -14.64 -15.70
N LEU A 436 25.55 -14.29 -14.43
CA LEU A 436 26.42 -13.18 -14.04
C LEU A 436 27.88 -13.62 -13.95
N SER A 437 28.79 -12.76 -14.41
CA SER A 437 30.22 -12.94 -14.24
C SER A 437 30.62 -12.81 -12.76
N LYS A 438 31.82 -13.30 -12.42
CA LYS A 438 32.35 -13.19 -11.06
C LYS A 438 32.49 -11.72 -10.63
N GLU A 439 32.92 -10.87 -11.56
CA GLU A 439 33.08 -9.44 -11.35
C GLU A 439 31.72 -8.74 -11.10
N GLU A 440 30.66 -9.16 -11.79
CA GLU A 440 29.31 -8.64 -11.56
C GLU A 440 28.75 -9.10 -10.20
N LEU A 441 28.96 -10.36 -9.83
CA LEU A 441 28.59 -10.89 -8.52
C LEU A 441 29.33 -10.17 -7.39
N ASP A 442 30.64 -9.95 -7.55
CA ASP A 442 31.45 -9.25 -6.55
C ASP A 442 31.06 -7.76 -6.43
N ARG A 443 30.68 -7.12 -7.55
CA ARG A 443 30.12 -5.77 -7.54
C ARG A 443 28.77 -5.73 -6.84
N LEU A 444 27.88 -6.67 -7.13
CA LEU A 444 26.59 -6.81 -6.46
C LEU A 444 26.79 -7.05 -4.94
N ARG A 445 27.76 -7.87 -4.53
CA ARG A 445 28.13 -8.04 -3.13
C ARG A 445 28.62 -6.74 -2.48
N SER A 446 29.49 -6.00 -3.16
CA SER A 446 29.99 -4.72 -2.67
C SER A 446 28.89 -3.68 -2.45
N LEU A 447 27.81 -3.79 -3.22
CA LEU A 447 26.62 -2.95 -3.15
C LEU A 447 25.53 -3.53 -2.22
N GLY A 448 25.78 -4.69 -1.61
CA GLY A 448 24.86 -5.36 -0.68
C GLY A 448 23.68 -6.10 -1.33
N TYR A 449 23.73 -6.36 -2.66
CA TYR A 449 22.70 -7.09 -3.42
C TYR A 449 22.75 -8.61 -3.19
N ILE A 450 23.93 -9.13 -2.85
CA ILE A 450 24.21 -10.54 -2.60
C ILE A 450 25.14 -10.55 -1.37
N LYS A 451 25.04 -11.50 -0.44
CA LYS A 451 26.03 -11.59 0.65
C LYS A 451 27.16 -12.57 0.34
#